data_AF-A0A2N9B5S6-F1
#
_entry.id   AF-A0A2N9B5S6-F1
#
_cell.length_a   1.000
_cell.length_b   1.000
_cell.length_c   1.000
_cell.angle_alpha   90.00
_cell.angle_beta   90.00
_cell.angle_gamma   90.00
#
_symmetry.space_group_name_H-M   'P 1'
#
loop_
_entity.id
_entity.type
_entity.pdbx_description
1 polymer ?
#
loop_
_entity_poly.entity_id
_entity_poly.type
_entity_poly.pdbx_seq_one_letter_code
_entity_poly.pdbx_strand_id
1 'polypeptide(L)'
;MSQPQSDDDGLLDHCPWLYAEQASEGQRAAQEQRQKRLLGVAGAGAASVRLGEGCFVAETAAVYPEHLSLGDRSYIAAHAYVTGDIRTGADCTINPFTVVRGTVTLGNGVRVGAHSSLLGFNHGSAPDLPVHQQPVTSRGITVGDDVWIGSHVVVVDGVTIGDHCVIGAGAVVTKDLPAWTVAAGNPAHRIRDRRDPRRPATRSAAPHPAQERPALVGELSAFAAAARAQAAGLLDRCWQPDSGRYVDRPGAEPTVRAHCDAVEIAELLLGAAPPQLPAAEHTARLRALQDPVTGLVPEFGSAPPLPGPAGLPEDGASAYHVLCAGYALDLLGSSFAHPVHTVRTTTAEQLVGHLAGLPWSDRAWHAGAWVDSWATAAHWNLRLGTEAAVPGALEALFGWLHTHADPWTGMWGSPTLESGRLQMVNGYYRLTRGSFAQFGLPVPYAERVIDTVLDHARDARHFSPGRENACNVLDVIHPLWLCARQTTHRAEEARSWASAQLSTALRRWQPGRGFPFGPTPDGTGPGRDPGLQGTEMWLAIIWLLADLLGFADALGYRPRGIHRPEPAPPAVRTA
;
A
#
# COMPACT_ATOMS: atom_id res chain seq x y z
N MET A 1 -64.90 22.19 -0.88
CA MET A 1 -64.49 22.04 0.53
C MET A 1 -62.98 21.99 0.54
N SER A 2 -62.35 23.14 0.79
CA SER A 2 -60.90 23.29 0.98
C SER A 2 -60.52 22.68 2.33
N GLN A 3 -59.59 21.72 2.32
CA GLN A 3 -59.03 21.19 3.57
C GLN A 3 -58.25 22.29 4.29
N PRO A 4 -58.29 22.36 5.64
CA PRO A 4 -57.43 23.26 6.39
C PRO A 4 -55.99 22.77 6.24
N GLN A 5 -55.11 23.61 5.68
CA GLN A 5 -53.67 23.43 5.83
C GLN A 5 -53.40 23.51 7.34
N SER A 6 -52.95 22.40 7.94
CA SER A 6 -52.44 22.44 9.29
C SER A 6 -51.24 23.39 9.30
N ASP A 7 -51.32 24.45 10.11
CA ASP A 7 -50.17 25.20 10.58
C ASP A 7 -49.27 24.22 11.36
N ASP A 8 -48.46 23.43 10.64
CA ASP A 8 -47.46 22.58 11.25
C ASP A 8 -46.31 23.48 11.71
N ASP A 9 -46.52 24.13 12.84
CA ASP A 9 -45.59 25.10 13.46
C ASP A 9 -44.17 24.53 13.63
N GLY A 10 -44.02 23.20 13.65
CA GLY A 10 -42.73 22.52 13.76
C GLY A 10 -41.96 22.33 12.45
N LEU A 11 -42.59 22.45 11.27
CA LEU A 11 -41.92 22.14 10.00
C LEU A 11 -40.70 23.03 9.74
N LEU A 12 -40.84 24.35 9.93
CA LEU A 12 -39.77 25.31 9.65
C LEU A 12 -38.63 25.23 10.67
N ASP A 13 -38.92 24.75 11.88
CA ASP A 13 -37.91 24.46 12.90
C ASP A 13 -36.97 23.33 12.43
N HIS A 14 -37.51 22.26 11.82
CA HIS A 14 -36.73 21.14 11.28
C HIS A 14 -36.16 21.41 9.88
N CYS A 15 -36.86 22.22 9.09
CA CYS A 15 -36.53 22.56 7.72
C CYS A 15 -36.31 24.07 7.49
N PRO A 16 -35.34 24.74 8.17
CA PRO A 16 -35.14 26.19 8.05
C PRO A 16 -34.87 26.69 6.62
N TRP A 17 -34.37 25.83 5.72
CA TRP A 17 -34.13 26.19 4.33
C TRP A 17 -35.41 26.51 3.54
N LEU A 18 -36.59 26.14 4.06
CA LEU A 18 -37.89 26.49 3.46
C LEU A 18 -38.42 27.85 3.95
N TYR A 19 -37.85 28.42 5.02
CA TYR A 19 -38.41 29.59 5.70
C TYR A 19 -38.52 30.82 4.79
N ALA A 20 -37.49 31.10 3.99
CA ALA A 20 -37.48 32.27 3.12
C ALA A 20 -38.65 32.27 2.13
N GLU A 21 -38.98 31.10 1.57
CA GLU A 21 -39.98 30.93 0.52
C GLU A 21 -41.39 30.60 1.05
N GLN A 22 -41.48 29.88 2.18
CA GLN A 22 -42.74 29.25 2.62
C GLN A 22 -43.29 29.81 3.93
N ALA A 23 -42.53 30.62 4.68
CA ALA A 23 -43.01 31.14 5.97
C ALA A 23 -44.17 32.11 5.81
N SER A 24 -45.24 31.87 6.57
CA SER A 24 -46.38 32.78 6.74
C SER A 24 -45.96 34.07 7.47
N GLU A 25 -46.76 35.13 7.38
CA GLU A 25 -46.51 36.37 8.12
C GLU A 25 -46.42 36.14 9.64
N GLY A 26 -47.26 35.25 10.17
CA GLY A 26 -47.25 34.87 11.58
C GLY A 26 -45.94 34.18 11.99
N GLN A 27 -45.46 33.24 11.17
CA GLN A 27 -44.17 32.57 11.38
C GLN A 27 -42.98 33.54 11.27
N ARG A 28 -43.09 34.54 10.39
CA ARG A 28 -42.08 35.61 10.29
C ARG A 28 -42.03 36.48 11.54
N ALA A 29 -43.19 36.93 12.02
CA ALA A 29 -43.29 37.68 13.27
C ALA A 29 -42.79 36.89 14.50
N ALA A 30 -43.10 35.58 14.56
CA ALA A 30 -42.62 34.70 15.62
C ALA A 30 -41.08 34.58 15.61
N GLN A 31 -40.49 34.41 14.43
CA GLN A 31 -39.04 34.34 14.26
C GLN A 31 -38.34 35.65 14.64
N GLU A 32 -38.90 36.81 14.25
CA GLU A 32 -38.39 38.11 14.70
C GLU A 32 -38.43 38.24 16.22
N GLN A 33 -39.51 37.77 16.85
CA GLN A 33 -39.63 37.80 18.31
C GLN A 33 -38.60 36.90 18.98
N ARG A 34 -38.34 35.71 18.43
CA ARG A 34 -37.28 34.79 18.87
C ARG A 34 -35.90 35.45 18.77
N GLN A 35 -35.57 36.07 17.65
CA GLN A 35 -34.31 36.79 17.49
C GLN A 35 -34.17 37.95 18.49
N LYS A 36 -35.24 38.73 18.70
CA LYS A 36 -35.27 39.80 19.72
C LYS A 36 -35.05 39.26 21.13
N ARG A 37 -35.62 38.09 21.49
CA ARG A 37 -35.35 37.44 22.79
C ARG A 37 -33.88 37.08 22.94
N LEU A 38 -33.27 36.46 21.93
CA LEU A 38 -31.85 36.10 21.96
C LEU A 38 -30.94 37.34 22.08
N LEU A 39 -31.26 38.42 21.39
CA LEU A 39 -30.56 39.70 21.51
C LEU A 39 -30.78 40.35 22.90
N GLY A 40 -31.97 40.22 23.48
CA GLY A 40 -32.32 40.76 24.79
C GLY A 40 -31.65 40.04 25.97
N VAL A 41 -31.36 38.75 25.84
CA VAL A 41 -30.59 37.97 26.83
C VAL A 41 -29.17 38.56 27.03
N ALA A 42 -28.60 39.20 26.02
CA ALA A 42 -27.30 39.89 26.11
C ALA A 42 -27.31 41.17 26.96
N GLY A 43 -28.49 41.71 27.31
CA GLY A 43 -28.62 42.96 28.05
C GLY A 43 -28.34 42.88 29.56
N ALA A 44 -28.24 41.68 30.13
CA ALA A 44 -28.17 41.47 31.58
C ALA A 44 -26.81 40.97 32.12
N GLY A 45 -25.80 40.73 31.26
CA GLY A 45 -24.44 40.43 31.69
C GLY A 45 -23.67 39.49 30.74
N ALA A 46 -22.42 39.85 30.44
CA ALA A 46 -21.34 39.13 29.74
C ALA A 46 -21.60 38.52 28.35
N ALA A 47 -22.82 38.07 28.03
CA ALA A 47 -23.11 37.42 26.77
C ALA A 47 -23.29 38.42 25.62
N SER A 48 -22.74 38.16 24.42
CA SER A 48 -22.94 39.01 23.24
C SER A 48 -23.51 38.24 22.06
N VAL A 49 -24.68 38.64 21.56
CA VAL A 49 -25.33 38.02 20.40
C VAL A 49 -25.37 38.99 19.22
N ARG A 50 -24.96 38.53 18.04
CA ARG A 50 -25.05 39.22 16.75
C ARG A 50 -25.61 38.27 15.71
N LEU A 51 -26.63 38.73 14.98
CA LEU A 51 -27.29 37.96 13.94
C LEU A 51 -27.25 38.77 12.64
N GLY A 52 -26.73 38.16 11.58
CA GLY A 52 -26.73 38.71 10.22
C GLY A 52 -28.13 38.70 9.59
N GLU A 53 -28.23 39.27 8.40
CA GLU A 53 -29.48 39.34 7.64
C GLU A 53 -29.96 37.96 7.20
N GLY A 54 -31.25 37.68 7.32
CA GLY A 54 -31.83 36.41 6.87
C GLY A 54 -31.47 35.19 7.72
N CYS A 55 -30.96 35.38 8.94
CA CYS A 55 -30.69 34.27 9.86
C CYS A 55 -31.98 33.60 10.37
N PHE A 56 -31.93 32.30 10.63
CA PHE A 56 -33.02 31.57 11.29
C PHE A 56 -32.52 30.82 12.53
N VAL A 57 -33.29 30.84 13.61
CA VAL A 57 -32.99 30.13 14.86
C VAL A 57 -34.28 29.52 15.34
N ALA A 58 -34.37 28.20 15.21
CA ALA A 58 -35.54 27.39 15.58
C ALA A 58 -35.97 27.66 17.03
N GLU A 59 -37.29 27.67 17.28
CA GLU A 59 -37.81 27.91 18.62
C GLU A 59 -37.41 26.79 19.58
N THR A 60 -37.37 25.56 19.07
CA THR A 60 -36.99 24.35 19.81
C THR A 60 -35.48 24.16 20.00
N ALA A 61 -34.63 25.04 19.44
CA ALA A 61 -33.19 24.99 19.68
C ALA A 61 -32.82 25.53 21.07
N ALA A 62 -31.93 24.83 21.76
CA ALA A 62 -31.38 25.20 23.06
C ALA A 62 -30.11 26.04 22.87
N VAL A 63 -30.27 27.37 22.83
CA VAL A 63 -29.20 28.33 22.52
C VAL A 63 -28.87 29.18 23.74
N TYR A 64 -27.75 28.87 24.40
CA TYR A 64 -27.25 29.56 25.60
C TYR A 64 -25.76 29.95 25.45
N PRO A 65 -25.42 30.86 24.53
CA PRO A 65 -24.04 31.23 24.24
C PRO A 65 -23.48 32.25 25.25
N GLU A 66 -22.16 32.24 25.42
CA GLU A 66 -21.40 33.38 25.94
C GLU A 66 -21.21 34.41 24.82
N HIS A 67 -20.79 33.96 23.64
CA HIS A 67 -20.74 34.81 22.45
C HIS A 67 -21.37 34.05 21.28
N LEU A 68 -22.30 34.69 20.57
CA LEU A 68 -22.87 34.14 19.35
C LEU A 68 -22.81 35.20 18.26
N SER A 69 -22.10 34.89 17.18
CA SER A 69 -22.13 35.66 15.94
C SER A 69 -22.55 34.75 14.81
N LEU A 70 -23.77 34.92 14.29
CA LEU A 70 -24.22 34.25 13.08
C LEU A 70 -24.10 35.22 11.90
N GLY A 71 -23.32 34.85 10.87
CA GLY A 71 -23.28 35.60 9.62
C GLY A 71 -24.56 35.42 8.79
N ASP A 72 -24.75 36.28 7.80
CA ASP A 72 -25.99 36.35 6.99
C ASP A 72 -26.43 34.98 6.45
N ARG A 73 -27.75 34.78 6.33
CA ARG A 73 -28.38 33.57 5.76
C ARG A 73 -27.94 32.26 6.43
N SER A 74 -27.54 32.32 7.70
CA SER A 74 -27.19 31.15 8.50
C SER A 74 -28.35 30.68 9.36
N TYR A 75 -28.38 29.40 9.72
CA TYR A 75 -29.42 28.91 10.62
C TYR A 75 -28.96 27.90 11.68
N ILE A 76 -29.71 27.90 12.79
CA ILE A 76 -29.68 26.88 13.85
C ILE A 76 -31.07 26.20 13.85
N ALA A 77 -31.09 24.92 13.52
CA ALA A 77 -32.31 24.13 13.38
C ALA A 77 -32.78 23.47 14.69
N ALA A 78 -33.93 22.81 14.62
CA ALA A 78 -34.62 22.20 15.75
C ALA A 78 -33.72 21.36 16.65
N HIS A 79 -33.87 21.54 17.96
CA HIS A 79 -33.21 20.75 19.00
C HIS A 79 -31.66 20.77 18.97
N ALA A 80 -31.05 21.67 18.20
CA ALA A 80 -29.62 21.91 18.34
C ALA A 80 -29.31 22.47 19.74
N TYR A 81 -28.19 22.05 20.32
CA TYR A 81 -27.73 22.52 21.63
C TYR A 81 -26.43 23.32 21.45
N VAL A 82 -26.49 24.63 21.69
CA VAL A 82 -25.42 25.58 21.38
C VAL A 82 -25.03 26.39 22.62
N THR A 83 -23.77 26.27 23.07
CA THR A 83 -23.23 26.98 24.26
C THR A 83 -21.77 27.39 24.09
N GLY A 84 -21.33 28.49 24.72
CA GLY A 84 -19.93 28.96 24.65
C GLY A 84 -19.73 30.10 23.65
N ASP A 85 -18.54 30.17 23.03
CA ASP A 85 -18.16 31.20 22.06
C ASP A 85 -18.22 30.65 20.62
N ILE A 86 -19.30 30.98 19.92
CA ILE A 86 -19.64 30.45 18.61
C ILE A 86 -19.68 31.58 17.59
N ARG A 87 -18.87 31.46 16.54
CA ARG A 87 -18.82 32.42 15.43
C ARG A 87 -18.97 31.69 14.10
N THR A 88 -19.84 32.18 13.23
CA THR A 88 -20.00 31.67 11.87
C THR A 88 -19.84 32.78 10.85
N GLY A 89 -19.33 32.46 9.67
CA GLY A 89 -19.50 33.26 8.47
C GLY A 89 -20.94 33.22 7.96
N ALA A 90 -21.13 33.73 6.74
CA ALA A 90 -22.42 33.69 6.05
C ALA A 90 -22.74 32.28 5.53
N ASP A 91 -24.02 32.01 5.26
CA ASP A 91 -24.51 30.78 4.61
C ASP A 91 -24.15 29.49 5.37
N CYS A 92 -24.09 29.54 6.71
CA CYS A 92 -23.79 28.38 7.56
C CYS A 92 -25.04 27.65 8.04
N THR A 93 -24.95 26.34 8.22
CA THR A 93 -26.08 25.53 8.72
C THR A 93 -25.71 24.63 9.88
N ILE A 94 -26.44 24.75 10.97
CA ILE A 94 -26.41 23.82 12.10
C ILE A 94 -27.73 23.05 12.09
N ASN A 95 -27.70 21.83 11.55
CA ASN A 95 -28.90 21.01 11.34
C ASN A 95 -29.40 20.35 12.64
N PRO A 96 -30.61 19.74 12.63
CA PRO A 96 -31.26 19.29 13.85
C PRO A 96 -30.41 18.36 14.72
N PHE A 97 -30.60 18.46 16.04
CA PHE A 97 -29.93 17.66 17.06
C PHE A 97 -28.39 17.79 17.10
N THR A 98 -27.81 18.79 16.44
CA THR A 98 -26.38 19.07 16.51
C THR A 98 -26.01 19.68 17.86
N VAL A 99 -24.90 19.26 18.44
CA VAL A 99 -24.32 19.81 19.67
C VAL A 99 -23.10 20.65 19.30
N VAL A 100 -23.10 21.94 19.63
CA VAL A 100 -21.96 22.84 19.40
C VAL A 100 -21.61 23.52 20.72
N ARG A 101 -20.44 23.21 21.27
CA ARG A 101 -20.07 23.64 22.62
C ARG A 101 -18.61 24.08 22.71
N GLY A 102 -18.32 25.06 23.57
CA GLY A 102 -16.98 25.59 23.77
C GLY A 102 -16.66 26.71 22.79
N THR A 103 -15.41 26.80 22.33
CA THR A 103 -14.99 27.81 21.34
C THR A 103 -15.01 27.19 19.93
N VAL A 104 -15.91 27.67 19.05
CA VAL A 104 -16.04 27.14 17.68
C VAL A 104 -16.17 28.29 16.68
N THR A 105 -15.30 28.32 15.68
CA THR A 105 -15.35 29.27 14.56
C THR A 105 -15.58 28.52 13.25
N LEU A 106 -16.59 28.94 12.50
CA LEU A 106 -16.93 28.44 11.17
C LEU A 106 -16.74 29.55 10.13
N GLY A 107 -16.13 29.24 8.98
CA GLY A 107 -16.05 30.12 7.81
C GLY A 107 -17.41 30.33 7.14
N ASN A 108 -17.42 30.74 5.88
CA ASN A 108 -18.61 30.90 5.05
C ASN A 108 -19.03 29.57 4.43
N GLY A 109 -20.32 29.34 4.28
CA GLY A 109 -20.85 28.19 3.53
C GLY A 109 -20.73 26.85 4.25
N VAL A 110 -20.43 26.81 5.55
CA VAL A 110 -20.22 25.56 6.29
C VAL A 110 -21.55 24.82 6.51
N ARG A 111 -21.59 23.53 6.16
CA ARG A 111 -22.77 22.68 6.31
C ARG A 111 -22.55 21.63 7.38
N VAL A 112 -23.12 21.81 8.57
CA VAL A 112 -23.08 20.83 9.66
C VAL A 112 -24.30 19.93 9.60
N GLY A 113 -24.10 18.65 9.28
CA GLY A 113 -25.13 17.62 9.23
C GLY A 113 -25.74 17.31 10.58
N ALA A 114 -26.97 16.80 10.57
CA ALA A 114 -27.73 16.50 11.78
C ALA A 114 -26.98 15.54 12.73
N HIS A 115 -27.29 15.63 14.02
CA HIS A 115 -26.67 14.80 15.08
C HIS A 115 -25.14 14.90 15.21
N SER A 116 -24.51 15.94 14.66
CA SER A 116 -23.07 16.13 14.80
C SER A 116 -22.72 16.77 16.16
N SER A 117 -21.50 16.55 16.65
CA SER A 117 -20.98 17.16 17.88
C SER A 117 -19.67 17.89 17.60
N LEU A 118 -19.66 19.21 17.74
CA LEU A 118 -18.46 20.04 17.68
C LEU A 118 -18.15 20.50 19.11
N LEU A 119 -17.09 19.94 19.69
CA LEU A 119 -16.74 20.11 21.11
C LEU A 119 -15.41 20.85 21.23
N GLY A 120 -15.45 22.19 21.19
CA GLY A 120 -14.29 23.07 21.35
C GLY A 120 -13.88 23.27 22.81
N PHE A 121 -13.93 22.21 23.61
CA PHE A 121 -13.39 22.12 24.96
C PHE A 121 -13.17 20.64 25.32
N ASN A 122 -12.33 20.37 26.33
CA ASN A 122 -12.09 19.01 26.81
C ASN A 122 -11.78 18.96 28.31
N HIS A 123 -11.97 17.81 28.94
CA HIS A 123 -11.53 17.57 30.31
C HIS A 123 -10.09 17.06 30.33
N GLY A 124 -9.38 17.31 31.43
CA GLY A 124 -8.11 16.62 31.70
C GLY A 124 -8.30 15.10 31.84
N SER A 125 -7.24 14.36 31.52
CA SER A 125 -7.18 12.89 31.67
C SER A 125 -5.94 12.41 32.43
N ALA A 126 -5.34 13.27 33.26
CA ALA A 126 -4.18 12.91 34.06
C ALA A 126 -4.55 11.84 35.09
N PRO A 127 -3.70 10.82 35.33
CA PRO A 127 -4.06 9.66 36.15
C PRO A 127 -4.10 9.94 37.66
N ASP A 128 -3.53 11.06 38.10
CA ASP A 128 -3.33 11.45 39.49
C ASP A 128 -4.50 12.21 40.12
N LEU A 129 -5.49 12.64 39.32
CA LEU A 129 -6.67 13.35 39.79
C LEU A 129 -7.96 12.78 39.17
N PRO A 130 -9.05 12.57 39.93
CA PRO A 130 -10.32 12.12 39.36
C PRO A 130 -10.84 13.08 38.28
N VAL A 131 -11.35 12.55 37.16
CA VAL A 131 -11.76 13.34 35.98
C VAL A 131 -12.66 14.55 36.31
N HIS A 132 -13.63 14.39 37.23
CA HIS A 132 -14.56 15.47 37.63
C HIS A 132 -13.89 16.66 38.37
N GLN A 133 -12.66 16.48 38.85
CA GLN A 133 -11.85 17.53 39.50
C GLN A 133 -10.79 18.09 38.57
N GLN A 134 -10.60 17.50 37.39
CA GLN A 134 -9.62 17.97 36.43
C GLN A 134 -10.09 19.25 35.74
N PRO A 135 -9.17 20.20 35.46
CA PRO A 135 -9.52 21.43 34.78
C PRO A 135 -10.06 21.16 33.37
N VAL A 136 -10.99 22.01 32.94
CA VAL A 136 -11.43 22.07 31.55
C VAL A 136 -10.40 22.86 30.75
N THR A 137 -10.09 22.36 29.55
CA THR A 137 -9.24 23.02 28.55
C THR A 137 -10.09 23.44 27.37
N SER A 138 -9.74 24.54 26.71
CA SER A 138 -10.38 25.01 25.48
C SER A 138 -9.31 25.51 24.53
N ARG A 139 -8.98 24.69 23.53
CA ARG A 139 -8.14 25.10 22.39
C ARG A 139 -8.99 25.64 21.26
N GLY A 140 -10.26 25.24 21.21
CA GLY A 140 -11.25 25.63 20.23
C GLY A 140 -11.20 24.80 18.96
N ILE A 141 -12.23 24.94 18.13
CA ILE A 141 -12.33 24.33 16.79
C ILE A 141 -12.39 25.45 15.76
N THR A 142 -11.59 25.32 14.69
CA THR A 142 -11.64 26.23 13.54
C THR A 142 -12.03 25.45 12.29
N VAL A 143 -13.04 25.90 11.57
CA VAL A 143 -13.50 25.34 10.29
C VAL A 143 -13.43 26.42 9.23
N GLY A 144 -12.75 26.15 8.12
CA GLY A 144 -12.61 27.04 6.98
C GLY A 144 -13.90 27.21 6.15
N ASP A 145 -13.75 27.83 4.98
CA ASP A 145 -14.86 28.11 4.05
C ASP A 145 -15.30 26.86 3.27
N ASP A 146 -16.58 26.76 2.88
CA ASP A 146 -17.16 25.69 2.03
C ASP A 146 -16.90 24.25 2.53
N VAL A 147 -16.98 24.05 3.85
CA VAL A 147 -16.81 22.73 4.48
C VAL A 147 -18.16 22.03 4.62
N TRP A 148 -18.22 20.75 4.20
CA TRP A 148 -19.35 19.87 4.50
C TRP A 148 -18.99 18.87 5.60
N ILE A 149 -19.65 18.99 6.74
CA ILE A 149 -19.60 18.03 7.84
C ILE A 149 -20.84 17.13 7.73
N GLY A 150 -20.65 15.85 7.41
CA GLY A 150 -21.74 14.88 7.32
C GLY A 150 -22.48 14.67 8.64
N SER A 151 -23.62 13.99 8.62
CA SER A 151 -24.39 13.69 9.84
C SER A 151 -23.62 12.76 10.78
N HIS A 152 -23.90 12.85 12.08
CA HIS A 152 -23.26 12.04 13.12
C HIS A 152 -21.72 12.18 13.19
N VAL A 153 -21.16 13.33 12.82
CA VAL A 153 -19.73 13.58 12.95
C VAL A 153 -19.41 14.14 14.33
N VAL A 154 -18.29 13.71 14.93
CA VAL A 154 -17.71 14.31 16.13
C VAL A 154 -16.43 15.04 15.76
N VAL A 155 -16.28 16.29 16.16
CA VAL A 155 -15.04 17.08 16.06
C VAL A 155 -14.60 17.44 17.47
N VAL A 156 -13.37 17.07 17.83
CA VAL A 156 -12.83 17.30 19.18
C VAL A 156 -12.06 18.61 19.28
N ASP A 157 -11.84 19.06 20.51
CA ASP A 157 -11.13 20.30 20.84
C ASP A 157 -9.74 20.38 20.21
N GLY A 158 -9.37 21.55 19.70
CA GLY A 158 -8.07 21.87 19.12
C GLY A 158 -7.90 21.50 17.65
N VAL A 159 -8.98 21.11 16.97
CA VAL A 159 -8.93 20.74 15.54
C VAL A 159 -9.18 21.93 14.63
N THR A 160 -8.34 22.04 13.60
CA THR A 160 -8.53 22.93 12.44
C THR A 160 -8.91 22.12 11.19
N ILE A 161 -10.08 22.39 10.61
CA ILE A 161 -10.54 21.83 9.33
C ILE A 161 -10.39 22.92 8.26
N GLY A 162 -9.51 22.72 7.29
CA GLY A 162 -9.25 23.69 6.22
C GLY A 162 -10.40 23.82 5.21
N ASP A 163 -10.29 24.81 4.34
CA ASP A 163 -11.32 25.14 3.35
C ASP A 163 -11.68 23.97 2.44
N HIS A 164 -12.93 23.92 1.97
CA HIS A 164 -13.43 22.95 1.01
C HIS A 164 -13.41 21.49 1.48
N CYS A 165 -13.20 21.20 2.77
CA CYS A 165 -13.20 19.83 3.26
C CYS A 165 -14.58 19.16 3.17
N VAL A 166 -14.60 17.83 3.05
CA VAL A 166 -15.80 17.00 3.17
C VAL A 166 -15.53 15.92 4.20
N ILE A 167 -16.30 15.93 5.29
CA ILE A 167 -16.24 14.95 6.35
C ILE A 167 -17.40 13.98 6.18
N GLY A 168 -17.08 12.71 5.93
CA GLY A 168 -18.06 11.64 5.79
C GLY A 168 -18.86 11.44 7.08
N ALA A 169 -20.12 11.02 6.92
CA ALA A 169 -21.01 10.76 8.05
C ALA A 169 -20.40 9.73 9.03
N GLY A 170 -20.66 9.90 10.33
CA GLY A 170 -20.17 9.01 11.39
C GLY A 170 -18.70 9.16 11.76
N ALA A 171 -17.98 10.15 11.22
CA ALA A 171 -16.56 10.32 11.47
C ALA A 171 -16.24 10.94 12.84
N VAL A 172 -15.07 10.64 13.41
CA VAL A 172 -14.53 11.29 14.61
C VAL A 172 -13.22 12.00 14.28
N VAL A 173 -13.28 13.32 14.08
CA VAL A 173 -12.14 14.15 13.69
C VAL A 173 -11.32 14.52 14.93
N THR A 174 -10.12 13.95 15.03
CA THR A 174 -9.21 14.10 16.18
C THR A 174 -7.94 14.90 15.87
N LYS A 175 -7.73 15.29 14.60
CA LYS A 175 -6.55 16.00 14.11
C LYS A 175 -6.94 16.97 13.00
N ASP A 176 -6.08 17.95 12.77
CA ASP A 176 -6.25 18.95 11.72
C ASP A 176 -6.36 18.29 10.34
N LEU A 177 -7.20 18.86 9.49
CA LEU A 177 -7.42 18.44 8.11
C LEU A 177 -7.02 19.57 7.16
N PRO A 178 -6.06 19.35 6.25
CA PRO A 178 -5.71 20.35 5.24
C PRO A 178 -6.90 20.64 4.30
N ALA A 179 -6.90 21.83 3.70
CA ALA A 179 -7.90 22.22 2.71
C ALA A 179 -8.08 21.18 1.59
N TRP A 180 -9.29 21.10 1.03
CA TRP A 180 -9.73 20.13 0.01
C TRP A 180 -9.70 18.67 0.45
N THR A 181 -9.59 18.37 1.74
CA THR A 181 -9.57 16.98 2.22
C THR A 181 -10.97 16.37 2.24
N VAL A 182 -11.11 15.17 1.66
CA VAL A 182 -12.23 14.27 1.97
C VAL A 182 -11.78 13.29 3.04
N ALA A 183 -12.41 13.25 4.21
CA ALA A 183 -12.06 12.37 5.32
C ALA A 183 -13.27 11.62 5.88
N ALA A 184 -13.07 10.41 6.41
CA ALA A 184 -14.10 9.69 7.18
C ALA A 184 -13.46 8.68 8.15
N GLY A 185 -14.27 8.08 9.01
CA GLY A 185 -13.85 7.03 9.96
C GLY A 185 -13.71 7.53 11.40
N ASN A 186 -13.45 6.60 12.32
CA ASN A 186 -13.21 6.86 13.74
C ASN A 186 -11.89 6.18 14.17
N PRO A 187 -10.77 6.93 14.32
CA PRO A 187 -10.63 8.35 14.02
C PRO A 187 -10.71 8.64 12.51
N ALA A 188 -11.00 9.89 12.15
CA ALA A 188 -11.15 10.31 10.76
C ALA A 188 -9.80 10.30 10.05
N HIS A 189 -9.75 9.66 8.88
CA HIS A 189 -8.58 9.61 8.00
C HIS A 189 -8.90 10.24 6.65
N ARG A 190 -7.91 10.92 6.05
CA ARG A 190 -7.99 11.42 4.68
C ARG A 190 -8.21 10.25 3.71
N ILE A 191 -9.29 10.30 2.95
CA ILE A 191 -9.64 9.37 1.87
C ILE A 191 -9.01 9.83 0.56
N ARG A 192 -9.16 11.11 0.20
CA ARG A 192 -8.69 11.70 -1.07
C ARG A 192 -8.69 13.22 -1.04
N ASP A 193 -8.20 13.85 -2.11
CA ASP A 193 -8.44 15.27 -2.39
C ASP A 193 -9.85 15.43 -3.01
N ARG A 194 -10.57 16.49 -2.65
CA ARG A 194 -11.90 16.80 -3.17
C ARG A 194 -11.84 17.20 -4.65
N ARG A 195 -10.73 17.82 -5.08
CA ARG A 195 -10.49 18.28 -6.47
C ARG A 195 -10.14 17.15 -7.41
N ASP A 196 -9.67 16.02 -6.88
CA ASP A 196 -9.50 14.81 -7.68
C ASP A 196 -10.85 14.53 -8.34
N PRO A 197 -10.89 14.38 -9.69
CA PRO A 197 -12.14 14.14 -10.37
C PRO A 197 -12.80 12.96 -9.67
N ARG A 198 -14.01 13.17 -9.12
CA ARG A 198 -14.93 12.07 -8.92
C ARG A 198 -15.10 11.50 -10.32
N ARG A 199 -14.30 10.48 -10.65
CA ARG A 199 -14.66 9.59 -11.74
C ARG A 199 -16.09 9.25 -11.38
N PRO A 200 -17.08 9.60 -12.21
CA PRO A 200 -18.42 9.18 -11.91
C PRO A 200 -18.29 7.68 -11.67
N ALA A 201 -19.12 7.12 -10.80
CA ALA A 201 -19.49 5.74 -10.98
C ALA A 201 -20.21 5.58 -12.33
N THR A 202 -19.61 6.02 -13.45
CA THR A 202 -19.33 5.14 -14.55
C THR A 202 -18.95 3.78 -13.94
N ARG A 203 -19.98 2.98 -13.70
CA ARG A 203 -20.26 1.89 -14.63
C ARG A 203 -19.82 2.34 -16.04
N SER A 204 -18.50 2.40 -16.26
CA SER A 204 -17.98 1.89 -17.50
C SER A 204 -18.69 0.56 -17.58
N ALA A 205 -19.47 0.36 -18.63
CA ALA A 205 -19.68 -0.98 -19.09
C ALA A 205 -18.26 -1.52 -19.36
N ALA A 206 -17.58 -1.97 -18.29
CA ALA A 206 -16.62 -3.03 -18.42
C ALA A 206 -17.42 -4.10 -19.17
N PRO A 207 -16.95 -4.54 -20.34
CA PRO A 207 -17.51 -5.73 -20.96
C PRO A 207 -17.63 -6.80 -19.88
N HIS A 208 -18.75 -7.51 -19.88
CA HIS A 208 -19.07 -8.52 -18.87
C HIS A 208 -17.84 -9.42 -18.61
N PRO A 209 -17.44 -9.68 -17.34
CA PRO A 209 -16.27 -10.53 -17.04
C PRO A 209 -16.36 -11.96 -17.62
N ALA A 210 -17.53 -12.37 -18.12
CA ALA A 210 -17.74 -13.63 -18.81
C ALA A 210 -17.20 -13.66 -20.26
N GLN A 211 -17.05 -12.51 -20.94
CA GLN A 211 -16.60 -12.45 -22.35
C GLN A 211 -15.09 -12.17 -22.50
N GLU A 212 -14.47 -11.42 -21.58
CA GLU A 212 -13.00 -11.20 -21.59
C GLU A 212 -12.22 -12.44 -21.11
N ARG A 213 -12.83 -13.25 -20.24
CA ARG A 213 -12.22 -14.47 -19.68
C ARG A 213 -11.72 -15.46 -20.75
N PRO A 214 -12.55 -15.89 -21.72
CA PRO A 214 -12.10 -16.79 -22.78
C PRO A 214 -11.01 -16.20 -23.68
N ALA A 215 -11.09 -14.89 -23.98
CA ALA A 215 -10.12 -14.22 -24.84
C ALA A 215 -8.72 -14.17 -24.20
N LEU A 216 -8.64 -13.71 -22.93
CA LEU A 216 -7.39 -13.62 -22.20
C LEU A 216 -6.75 -14.99 -21.94
N VAL A 217 -7.57 -16.01 -21.64
CA VAL A 217 -7.10 -17.40 -21.51
C VAL A 217 -6.53 -17.92 -22.84
N GLY A 218 -7.18 -17.59 -23.96
CA GLY A 218 -6.67 -17.91 -25.30
C GLY A 218 -5.33 -17.24 -25.60
N GLU A 219 -5.19 -15.96 -25.28
CA GLU A 219 -3.93 -15.21 -25.42
C GLU A 219 -2.80 -15.80 -24.57
N LEU A 220 -3.08 -16.15 -23.31
CA LEU A 220 -2.11 -16.81 -22.42
C LEU A 220 -1.64 -18.15 -22.98
N SER A 221 -2.57 -18.96 -23.46
CA SER A 221 -2.27 -20.29 -24.02
C SER A 221 -1.42 -20.16 -25.29
N ALA A 222 -1.76 -19.21 -26.16
CA ALA A 222 -1.01 -18.93 -27.40
C ALA A 222 0.39 -18.40 -27.11
N PHE A 223 0.52 -17.47 -26.15
CA PHE A 223 1.80 -16.98 -25.67
C PHE A 223 2.66 -18.13 -25.13
N ALA A 224 2.13 -18.95 -24.24
CA ALA A 224 2.89 -20.03 -23.62
C ALA A 224 3.34 -21.07 -24.66
N ALA A 225 2.49 -21.41 -25.63
CA ALA A 225 2.87 -22.28 -26.74
C ALA A 225 4.01 -21.68 -27.58
N ALA A 226 3.94 -20.39 -27.91
CA ALA A 226 4.98 -19.69 -28.65
C ALA A 226 6.30 -19.61 -27.86
N ALA A 227 6.24 -19.30 -26.56
CA ALA A 227 7.40 -19.25 -25.69
C ALA A 227 8.11 -20.61 -25.61
N ARG A 228 7.36 -21.70 -25.41
CA ARG A 228 7.91 -23.07 -25.41
C ARG A 228 8.58 -23.45 -26.72
N ALA A 229 7.92 -23.16 -27.85
CA ALA A 229 8.47 -23.46 -29.18
C ALA A 229 9.78 -22.70 -29.48
N GLN A 230 9.99 -21.55 -28.84
CA GLN A 230 11.13 -20.67 -29.07
C GLN A 230 12.23 -20.78 -28.00
N ALA A 231 11.97 -21.48 -26.89
CA ALA A 231 12.85 -21.53 -25.73
C ALA A 231 14.25 -22.09 -26.06
N ALA A 232 14.34 -23.17 -26.83
CA ALA A 232 15.64 -23.76 -27.22
C ALA A 232 16.51 -22.76 -28.01
N GLY A 233 15.93 -22.09 -29.01
CA GLY A 233 16.64 -21.10 -29.81
C GLY A 233 17.01 -19.83 -29.01
N LEU A 234 16.19 -19.46 -28.03
CA LEU A 234 16.51 -18.38 -27.10
C LEU A 234 17.73 -18.73 -26.24
N LEU A 235 17.79 -19.96 -25.71
CA LEU A 235 18.93 -20.43 -24.92
C LEU A 235 20.21 -20.51 -25.78
N ASP A 236 20.10 -20.99 -27.01
CA ASP A 236 21.23 -21.06 -27.96
C ASP A 236 21.80 -19.67 -28.27
N ARG A 237 20.92 -18.67 -28.46
CA ARG A 237 21.34 -17.27 -28.68
C ARG A 237 22.16 -16.71 -27.51
N CYS A 238 21.93 -17.21 -26.30
CA CYS A 238 22.57 -16.75 -25.08
C CYS A 238 23.73 -17.66 -24.64
N TRP A 239 24.09 -18.67 -25.44
CA TRP A 239 25.20 -19.57 -25.19
C TRP A 239 26.46 -19.12 -25.95
N GLN A 240 27.60 -19.11 -25.26
CA GLN A 240 28.92 -18.92 -25.87
C GLN A 240 29.65 -20.26 -25.97
N PRO A 241 29.80 -20.85 -27.18
CA PRO A 241 30.49 -22.12 -27.36
C PRO A 241 31.96 -22.11 -26.90
N ASP A 242 32.66 -21.01 -27.13
CA ASP A 242 34.10 -20.90 -26.85
C ASP A 242 34.42 -20.94 -25.35
N SER A 243 33.59 -20.29 -24.53
CA SER A 243 33.71 -20.29 -23.07
C SER A 243 32.89 -21.41 -22.41
N GLY A 244 31.94 -21.99 -23.15
CA GLY A 244 30.94 -22.93 -22.64
C GLY A 244 30.09 -22.31 -21.54
N ARG A 245 29.70 -21.04 -21.67
CA ARG A 245 28.95 -20.30 -20.64
C ARG A 245 27.78 -19.52 -21.23
N TYR A 246 26.80 -19.22 -20.39
CA TYR A 246 25.71 -18.33 -20.75
C TYR A 246 26.07 -16.86 -20.54
N VAL A 247 25.52 -16.04 -21.42
CA VAL A 247 25.47 -14.58 -21.32
C VAL A 247 24.01 -14.15 -21.24
N ASP A 248 23.73 -13.01 -20.62
CA ASP A 248 22.35 -12.50 -20.57
C ASP A 248 21.79 -12.24 -21.98
N ARG A 249 22.64 -11.70 -22.86
CA ARG A 249 22.33 -11.39 -24.27
C ARG A 249 23.59 -11.41 -25.12
N PRO A 250 23.49 -11.57 -26.45
CA PRO A 250 24.63 -11.48 -27.35
C PRO A 250 25.45 -10.21 -27.12
N GLY A 251 26.77 -10.38 -26.98
CA GLY A 251 27.71 -9.29 -26.73
C GLY A 251 27.86 -8.88 -25.25
N ALA A 252 27.11 -9.47 -24.33
CA ALA A 252 27.36 -9.33 -22.89
C ALA A 252 28.42 -10.32 -22.41
N GLU A 253 28.97 -10.05 -21.23
CA GLU A 253 29.90 -10.95 -20.55
C GLU A 253 29.17 -12.11 -19.87
N PRO A 254 29.78 -13.30 -19.79
CA PRO A 254 29.21 -14.42 -19.04
C PRO A 254 29.13 -14.11 -17.55
N THR A 255 28.02 -14.48 -16.92
CA THR A 255 27.81 -14.32 -15.48
C THR A 255 27.19 -15.57 -14.87
N VAL A 256 27.43 -15.80 -13.57
CA VAL A 256 26.77 -16.88 -12.84
C VAL A 256 25.25 -16.73 -12.91
N ARG A 257 24.75 -15.49 -12.81
CA ARG A 257 23.32 -15.19 -12.97
C ARG A 257 22.77 -15.66 -14.32
N ALA A 258 23.44 -15.34 -15.43
CA ALA A 258 22.96 -15.75 -16.76
C ALA A 258 22.86 -17.28 -16.88
N HIS A 259 23.79 -18.04 -16.27
CA HIS A 259 23.70 -19.50 -16.21
C HIS A 259 22.47 -19.95 -15.41
N CYS A 260 22.20 -19.33 -14.25
CA CYS A 260 21.05 -19.65 -13.42
C CYS A 260 19.72 -19.32 -14.12
N ASP A 261 19.61 -18.15 -14.76
CA ASP A 261 18.44 -17.73 -15.51
C ASP A 261 18.16 -18.68 -16.69
N ALA A 262 19.21 -19.17 -17.38
CA ALA A 262 19.07 -20.19 -18.41
C ALA A 262 18.47 -21.50 -17.88
N VAL A 263 18.91 -21.96 -16.71
CA VAL A 263 18.37 -23.16 -16.05
C VAL A 263 16.89 -22.97 -15.70
N GLU A 264 16.53 -21.82 -15.13
CA GLU A 264 15.14 -21.52 -14.74
C GLU A 264 14.22 -21.41 -15.96
N ILE A 265 14.65 -20.74 -17.04
CA ILE A 265 13.89 -20.66 -18.30
C ILE A 265 13.71 -22.03 -18.95
N ALA A 266 14.77 -22.85 -18.99
CA ALA A 266 14.71 -24.20 -19.55
C ALA A 266 13.75 -25.08 -18.74
N GLU A 267 13.80 -25.01 -17.41
CA GLU A 267 12.87 -25.76 -16.57
C GLU A 267 11.43 -25.32 -16.81
N LEU A 268 11.16 -24.01 -16.78
CA LEU A 268 9.84 -23.43 -16.98
C LEU A 268 9.20 -23.79 -18.32
N LEU A 269 9.96 -23.69 -19.41
CA LEU A 269 9.42 -23.81 -20.77
C LEU A 269 9.65 -25.18 -21.41
N LEU A 270 10.69 -25.92 -21.01
CA LEU A 270 11.04 -27.22 -21.58
C LEU A 270 10.84 -28.38 -20.59
N GLY A 271 10.68 -28.11 -19.30
CA GLY A 271 10.58 -29.14 -18.27
C GLY A 271 11.88 -29.92 -18.06
N ALA A 272 13.01 -29.37 -18.48
CA ALA A 272 14.33 -30.01 -18.46
C ALA A 272 15.46 -28.99 -18.26
N ALA A 273 16.67 -29.47 -17.98
CA ALA A 273 17.86 -28.62 -17.99
C ALA A 273 18.13 -28.03 -19.39
N PRO A 274 18.89 -26.93 -19.49
CA PRO A 274 19.25 -26.36 -20.80
C PRO A 274 19.97 -27.40 -21.68
N PRO A 275 19.64 -27.51 -22.98
CA PRO A 275 20.17 -28.56 -23.84
C PRO A 275 21.67 -28.45 -24.17
N GLN A 276 22.29 -27.31 -23.88
CA GLN A 276 23.68 -27.01 -24.25
C GLN A 276 24.69 -27.84 -23.45
N LEU A 277 24.34 -28.30 -22.25
CA LEU A 277 25.14 -29.24 -21.47
C LEU A 277 24.24 -30.31 -20.84
N PRO A 278 24.76 -31.51 -20.51
CA PRO A 278 24.06 -32.45 -19.67
C PRO A 278 23.70 -31.84 -18.30
N ALA A 279 22.54 -32.20 -17.75
CA ALA A 279 22.09 -31.70 -16.44
C ALA A 279 23.12 -31.90 -15.32
N ALA A 280 23.81 -33.05 -15.30
CA ALA A 280 24.87 -33.35 -14.34
C ALA A 280 26.06 -32.39 -14.46
N GLU A 281 26.36 -31.90 -15.67
CA GLU A 281 27.44 -30.95 -15.90
C GLU A 281 27.05 -29.54 -15.45
N HIS A 282 25.80 -29.10 -15.68
CA HIS A 282 25.30 -27.86 -15.08
C HIS A 282 25.43 -27.88 -13.56
N THR A 283 25.01 -28.98 -12.92
CA THR A 283 25.13 -29.18 -11.47
C THR A 283 26.58 -29.14 -11.00
N ALA A 284 27.47 -29.89 -11.67
CA ALA A 284 28.88 -29.95 -11.30
C ALA A 284 29.55 -28.56 -11.38
N ARG A 285 29.27 -27.81 -12.44
CA ARG A 285 29.82 -26.47 -12.65
C ARG A 285 29.33 -25.48 -11.58
N LEU A 286 28.03 -25.44 -11.30
CA LEU A 286 27.48 -24.54 -10.27
C LEU A 286 28.00 -24.87 -8.86
N ARG A 287 28.11 -26.17 -8.52
CA ARG A 287 28.66 -26.61 -7.22
C ARG A 287 30.15 -26.29 -7.10
N ALA A 288 30.93 -26.41 -8.18
CA ALA A 288 32.36 -26.14 -8.18
C ALA A 288 32.71 -24.65 -8.00
N LEU A 289 31.76 -23.74 -8.26
CA LEU A 289 31.96 -22.31 -8.01
C LEU A 289 31.85 -21.96 -6.52
N GLN A 290 31.16 -22.79 -5.72
CA GLN A 290 30.95 -22.47 -4.32
C GLN A 290 32.29 -22.52 -3.56
N ASP A 291 32.64 -21.40 -2.91
CA ASP A 291 33.81 -21.32 -2.07
C ASP A 291 33.60 -22.20 -0.81
N PRO A 292 34.48 -23.19 -0.54
CA PRO A 292 34.29 -24.13 0.56
C PRO A 292 34.49 -23.50 1.94
N VAL A 293 35.12 -22.32 2.04
CA VAL A 293 35.37 -21.65 3.32
C VAL A 293 34.16 -20.84 3.76
N THR A 294 33.62 -20.01 2.87
CA THR A 294 32.47 -19.14 3.15
C THR A 294 31.14 -19.81 2.85
N GLY A 295 31.11 -20.76 1.93
CA GLY A 295 29.90 -21.34 1.37
C GLY A 295 29.17 -20.43 0.39
N LEU A 296 29.78 -19.31 -0.03
CA LEU A 296 29.21 -18.36 -0.98
C LEU A 296 29.73 -18.63 -2.40
N VAL A 297 29.03 -18.11 -3.41
CA VAL A 297 29.39 -18.27 -4.82
C VAL A 297 29.88 -16.93 -5.38
N PRO A 298 31.18 -16.77 -5.70
CA PRO A 298 31.69 -15.56 -6.35
C PRO A 298 31.20 -15.46 -7.80
N GLU A 299 31.36 -14.29 -8.41
CA GLU A 299 31.25 -14.15 -9.87
C GLU A 299 32.46 -14.81 -10.55
N PHE A 300 32.30 -15.19 -11.81
CA PHE A 300 33.36 -15.78 -12.61
C PHE A 300 34.65 -14.96 -12.58
N GLY A 301 35.77 -15.62 -12.26
CA GLY A 301 37.10 -14.99 -12.22
C GLY A 301 37.31 -14.00 -11.07
N SER A 302 36.32 -13.82 -10.19
CA SER A 302 36.46 -13.00 -8.99
C SER A 302 37.11 -13.78 -7.84
N ALA A 303 37.76 -13.05 -6.93
CA ALA A 303 38.29 -13.64 -5.70
C ALA A 303 37.16 -14.21 -4.82
N PRO A 304 37.48 -15.15 -3.91
CA PRO A 304 36.51 -15.64 -2.93
C PRO A 304 35.88 -14.48 -2.15
N PRO A 305 34.56 -14.52 -1.90
CA PRO A 305 33.87 -13.46 -1.20
C PRO A 305 34.34 -13.40 0.25
N LEU A 306 34.44 -12.19 0.80
CA LEU A 306 34.69 -12.01 2.23
C LEU A 306 33.36 -12.01 3.00
N PRO A 307 33.31 -12.57 4.22
CA PRO A 307 32.13 -12.45 5.08
C PRO A 307 31.91 -10.98 5.47
N GLY A 308 30.65 -10.56 5.50
CA GLY A 308 30.25 -9.27 6.09
C GLY A 308 29.80 -9.40 7.55
N PRO A 309 29.31 -8.30 8.16
CA PRO A 309 29.07 -8.20 9.61
C PRO A 309 28.10 -9.24 10.18
N ALA A 310 27.07 -9.63 9.42
CA ALA A 310 26.15 -10.72 9.75
C ALA A 310 26.22 -11.87 8.72
N GLY A 311 27.45 -12.19 8.30
CA GLY A 311 27.76 -13.36 7.48
C GLY A 311 27.71 -13.12 5.97
N LEU A 312 26.86 -12.21 5.49
CA LEU A 312 26.81 -11.88 4.06
C LEU A 312 27.61 -10.61 3.73
N PRO A 313 28.33 -10.58 2.60
CA PRO A 313 28.96 -9.35 2.12
C PRO A 313 27.91 -8.28 1.85
N GLU A 314 28.25 -7.01 2.10
CA GLU A 314 27.37 -5.87 1.85
C GLU A 314 27.27 -5.52 0.36
N ASP A 315 28.36 -5.75 -0.39
CA ASP A 315 28.48 -5.46 -1.80
C ASP A 315 28.89 -6.69 -2.63
N GLY A 316 28.52 -6.68 -3.91
CA GLY A 316 28.89 -7.70 -4.89
C GLY A 316 27.82 -8.74 -5.18
N ALA A 317 28.09 -9.58 -6.19
CA ALA A 317 27.10 -10.53 -6.72
C ALA A 317 26.84 -11.74 -5.81
N SER A 318 27.78 -12.05 -4.91
CA SER A 318 27.76 -13.29 -4.12
C SER A 318 26.56 -13.44 -3.19
N ALA A 319 26.08 -12.33 -2.61
CA ALA A 319 24.86 -12.34 -1.81
C ALA A 319 23.64 -12.73 -2.68
N TYR A 320 23.57 -12.20 -3.90
CA TYR A 320 22.51 -12.57 -4.84
C TYR A 320 22.66 -14.00 -5.38
N HIS A 321 23.88 -14.50 -5.54
CA HIS A 321 24.13 -15.87 -6.01
C HIS A 321 23.62 -16.95 -5.06
N VAL A 322 23.49 -16.67 -3.76
CA VAL A 322 22.79 -17.57 -2.82
C VAL A 322 21.39 -17.90 -3.33
N LEU A 323 20.71 -16.93 -3.93
CA LEU A 323 19.38 -17.12 -4.50
C LEU A 323 19.49 -17.85 -5.83
N CYS A 324 20.10 -17.23 -6.84
CA CYS A 324 20.02 -17.77 -8.21
C CYS A 324 20.70 -19.13 -8.35
N ALA A 325 21.89 -19.32 -7.76
CA ALA A 325 22.59 -20.61 -7.84
C ALA A 325 21.91 -21.69 -6.99
N GLY A 326 21.40 -21.33 -5.81
CA GLY A 326 20.68 -22.27 -4.95
C GLY A 326 19.42 -22.80 -5.63
N TYR A 327 18.61 -21.90 -6.20
CA TYR A 327 17.41 -22.28 -6.94
C TYR A 327 17.73 -23.06 -8.22
N ALA A 328 18.72 -22.64 -9.01
CA ALA A 328 19.13 -23.39 -10.19
C ALA A 328 19.59 -24.81 -9.83
N LEU A 329 20.32 -24.98 -8.72
CA LEU A 329 20.71 -26.31 -8.23
C LEU A 329 19.49 -27.14 -7.81
N ASP A 330 18.52 -26.55 -7.11
CA ASP A 330 17.28 -27.23 -6.71
C ASP A 330 16.47 -27.70 -7.93
N LEU A 331 16.35 -26.86 -8.97
CA LEU A 331 15.71 -27.22 -10.25
C LEU A 331 16.43 -28.37 -10.97
N LEU A 332 17.75 -28.46 -10.83
CA LEU A 332 18.57 -29.55 -11.36
C LEU A 332 18.56 -30.80 -10.46
N GLY A 333 17.76 -30.82 -9.38
CA GLY A 333 17.68 -31.95 -8.44
C GLY A 333 18.90 -32.06 -7.52
N SER A 334 19.57 -30.94 -7.24
CA SER A 334 20.76 -30.85 -6.41
C SER A 334 20.60 -29.80 -5.31
N SER A 335 21.70 -29.49 -4.63
CA SER A 335 21.80 -28.44 -3.61
C SER A 335 23.23 -27.89 -3.63
N PHE A 336 23.53 -26.91 -2.78
CA PHE A 336 24.89 -26.48 -2.52
C PHE A 336 25.79 -27.64 -2.04
N ALA A 337 27.09 -27.51 -2.24
CA ALA A 337 28.08 -28.49 -1.76
C ALA A 337 28.42 -28.28 -0.29
N HIS A 338 28.41 -27.03 0.15
CA HIS A 338 28.72 -26.60 1.51
C HIS A 338 27.55 -25.76 2.06
N PRO A 339 27.30 -25.77 3.37
CA PRO A 339 26.48 -24.75 4.01
C PRO A 339 27.05 -23.37 3.70
N VAL A 340 26.18 -22.35 3.65
CA VAL A 340 26.59 -20.94 3.69
C VAL A 340 27.13 -20.66 5.09
N HIS A 341 28.41 -21.02 5.30
CA HIS A 341 29.06 -21.09 6.60
C HIS A 341 28.98 -19.77 7.36
N THR A 342 29.12 -18.67 6.65
CA THR A 342 29.10 -17.33 7.22
C THR A 342 27.72 -16.96 7.81
N VAL A 343 26.62 -17.42 7.19
CA VAL A 343 25.26 -17.30 7.74
C VAL A 343 25.04 -18.31 8.85
N ARG A 344 25.53 -19.55 8.69
CA ARG A 344 25.39 -20.62 9.68
C ARG A 344 25.94 -20.23 11.06
N THR A 345 27.00 -19.43 11.10
CA THR A 345 27.65 -18.97 12.35
C THR A 345 27.08 -17.67 12.90
N THR A 346 26.07 -17.06 12.27
CA THR A 346 25.48 -15.80 12.72
C THR A 346 24.64 -16.01 13.97
N THR A 347 24.89 -15.24 15.04
CA THR A 347 24.09 -15.23 16.26
C THR A 347 22.87 -14.31 16.15
N ALA A 348 21.87 -14.51 17.03
CA ALA A 348 20.70 -13.62 17.10
C ALA A 348 21.10 -12.16 17.38
N GLU A 349 22.08 -11.93 18.27
CA GLU A 349 22.58 -10.59 18.59
C GLU A 349 23.24 -9.92 17.39
N GLN A 350 24.13 -10.64 16.68
CA GLN A 350 24.77 -10.14 15.46
C GLN A 350 23.74 -9.78 14.39
N LEU A 351 22.76 -10.67 14.20
CA LEU A 351 21.70 -10.46 13.21
C LEU A 351 20.84 -9.24 13.54
N VAL A 352 20.35 -9.14 14.77
CA VAL A 352 19.50 -8.01 15.20
C VAL A 352 20.28 -6.69 15.13
N GLY A 353 21.56 -6.70 15.56
CA GLY A 353 22.44 -5.53 15.45
C GLY A 353 22.62 -5.09 14.00
N HIS A 354 22.84 -6.04 13.08
CA HIS A 354 22.97 -5.73 11.65
C HIS A 354 21.66 -5.22 11.05
N LEU A 355 20.52 -5.87 11.34
CA LEU A 355 19.19 -5.43 10.89
C LEU A 355 18.90 -4.00 11.33
N ALA A 356 19.23 -3.62 12.55
CA ALA A 356 19.07 -2.25 13.05
C ALA A 356 19.96 -1.23 12.32
N GLY A 357 21.11 -1.66 11.80
CA GLY A 357 22.05 -0.82 11.05
C GLY A 357 21.78 -0.72 9.54
N LEU A 358 20.86 -1.52 8.99
CA LEU A 358 20.53 -1.47 7.57
C LEU A 358 19.86 -0.13 7.19
N PRO A 359 20.05 0.34 5.94
CA PRO A 359 19.59 1.67 5.51
C PRO A 359 18.09 1.67 5.15
N TRP A 360 17.22 1.42 6.12
CA TRP A 360 15.76 1.31 5.92
C TRP A 360 15.11 2.63 5.48
N SER A 361 15.66 3.79 5.89
CA SER A 361 15.03 5.09 5.68
C SER A 361 15.22 5.66 4.27
N ASP A 362 16.34 5.37 3.62
CA ASP A 362 16.75 5.95 2.33
C ASP A 362 16.99 4.88 1.25
N ARG A 363 17.48 3.70 1.64
CA ARG A 363 17.80 2.58 0.74
C ARG A 363 17.11 1.29 1.17
N ALA A 364 15.81 1.36 1.43
CA ALA A 364 14.99 0.22 1.87
C ALA A 364 15.09 -1.00 0.92
N TRP A 365 15.34 -0.79 -0.37
CA TRP A 365 15.61 -1.89 -1.31
C TRP A 365 16.85 -2.69 -0.92
N HIS A 366 17.95 -2.02 -0.57
CA HIS A 366 19.19 -2.68 -0.14
C HIS A 366 18.98 -3.48 1.14
N ALA A 367 18.26 -2.91 2.11
CA ALA A 367 17.91 -3.60 3.35
C ALA A 367 17.09 -4.87 3.08
N GLY A 368 16.04 -4.76 2.26
CA GLY A 368 15.22 -5.90 1.86
C GLY A 368 16.00 -6.96 1.06
N ALA A 369 16.87 -6.55 0.15
CA ALA A 369 17.73 -7.44 -0.64
C ALA A 369 18.75 -8.21 0.23
N TRP A 370 19.24 -7.59 1.30
CA TRP A 370 20.09 -8.26 2.27
C TRP A 370 19.31 -9.33 3.04
N VAL A 371 18.12 -8.99 3.55
CA VAL A 371 17.25 -9.94 4.28
C VAL A 371 16.88 -11.14 3.40
N ASP A 372 16.51 -10.88 2.15
CA ASP A 372 16.21 -11.89 1.14
C ASP A 372 17.36 -12.90 0.99
N SER A 373 18.58 -12.40 0.84
CA SER A 373 19.79 -13.21 0.69
C SER A 373 20.10 -14.00 1.96
N TRP A 374 19.97 -13.37 3.14
CA TRP A 374 20.26 -14.02 4.42
C TRP A 374 19.25 -15.13 4.74
N ALA A 375 17.96 -14.84 4.58
CA ALA A 375 16.89 -15.80 4.82
C ALA A 375 16.95 -16.98 3.82
N THR A 376 17.31 -16.71 2.57
CA THR A 376 17.53 -17.75 1.56
C THR A 376 18.76 -18.61 1.88
N ALA A 377 19.86 -18.03 2.37
CA ALA A 377 21.02 -18.79 2.84
C ALA A 377 20.66 -19.72 4.01
N ALA A 378 19.90 -19.19 4.98
CA ALA A 378 19.40 -19.96 6.12
C ALA A 378 18.50 -21.12 5.65
N HIS A 379 17.65 -20.89 4.64
CA HIS A 379 16.85 -21.93 4.00
C HIS A 379 17.72 -23.04 3.40
N TRP A 380 18.76 -22.70 2.64
CA TRP A 380 19.65 -23.71 2.04
C TRP A 380 20.44 -24.50 3.08
N ASN A 381 20.87 -23.85 4.16
CA ASN A 381 21.52 -24.54 5.28
C ASN A 381 20.60 -25.60 5.91
N LEU A 382 19.31 -25.28 6.07
CA LEU A 382 18.29 -26.24 6.53
C LEU A 382 18.10 -27.39 5.53
N ARG A 383 18.04 -27.09 4.21
CA ARG A 383 17.91 -28.10 3.15
C ARG A 383 19.09 -29.08 3.12
N LEU A 384 20.29 -28.63 3.51
CA LEU A 384 21.48 -29.47 3.67
C LEU A 384 21.48 -30.32 4.95
N GLY A 385 20.44 -30.23 5.79
CA GLY A 385 20.37 -30.96 7.06
C GLY A 385 21.25 -30.35 8.15
N THR A 386 21.68 -29.10 7.99
CA THR A 386 22.43 -28.34 9.01
C THR A 386 21.53 -27.32 9.71
N GLU A 387 22.05 -26.70 10.77
CA GLU A 387 21.38 -25.55 11.40
C GLU A 387 21.31 -24.37 10.41
N ALA A 388 20.19 -23.64 10.41
CA ALA A 388 20.00 -22.49 9.52
C ALA A 388 21.06 -21.40 9.76
N ALA A 389 21.25 -21.11 11.04
CA ALA A 389 22.16 -20.18 11.69
C ALA A 389 22.34 -20.67 13.14
N VAL A 390 23.06 -19.94 13.99
CA VAL A 390 23.11 -20.27 15.43
C VAL A 390 21.68 -20.30 15.98
N PRO A 391 21.29 -21.31 16.78
CA PRO A 391 19.92 -21.45 17.28
C PRO A 391 19.34 -20.15 17.85
N GLY A 392 18.13 -19.79 17.43
CA GLY A 392 17.47 -18.53 17.80
C GLY A 392 17.68 -17.39 16.80
N ALA A 393 18.67 -17.44 15.91
CA ALA A 393 18.91 -16.36 14.95
C ALA A 393 17.80 -16.27 13.88
N LEU A 394 17.31 -17.40 13.38
CA LEU A 394 16.21 -17.39 12.40
C LEU A 394 14.90 -16.89 13.04
N GLU A 395 14.62 -17.27 14.28
CA GLU A 395 13.49 -16.76 15.06
C GLU A 395 13.65 -15.26 15.34
N ALA A 396 14.85 -14.80 15.66
CA ALA A 396 15.15 -13.39 15.86
C ALA A 396 14.93 -12.57 14.57
N LEU A 397 15.24 -13.11 13.39
CA LEU A 397 14.92 -12.48 12.11
C LEU A 397 13.42 -12.17 12.03
N PHE A 398 12.58 -13.21 12.18
CA PHE A 398 11.13 -13.05 12.03
C PHE A 398 10.52 -12.19 13.14
N GLY A 399 11.01 -12.33 14.38
CA GLY A 399 10.60 -11.49 15.50
C GLY A 399 10.94 -10.01 15.25
N TRP A 400 12.13 -9.71 14.74
CA TRP A 400 12.53 -8.35 14.39
C TRP A 400 11.66 -7.81 13.26
N LEU A 401 11.49 -8.56 12.17
CA LEU A 401 10.68 -8.15 11.02
C LEU A 401 9.23 -7.86 11.43
N HIS A 402 8.62 -8.71 12.26
CA HIS A 402 7.23 -8.52 12.69
C HIS A 402 7.05 -7.29 13.59
N THR A 403 8.03 -6.98 14.44
CA THR A 403 7.97 -5.87 15.39
C THR A 403 8.38 -4.52 14.79
N HIS A 404 9.05 -4.52 13.63
CA HIS A 404 9.57 -3.31 12.98
C HIS A 404 8.87 -2.97 11.66
N ALA A 405 7.83 -3.73 11.27
CA ALA A 405 6.95 -3.34 10.17
C ALA A 405 6.08 -2.14 10.60
N ASP A 406 6.02 -1.11 9.77
CA ASP A 406 5.19 0.07 10.04
C ASP A 406 3.70 -0.31 9.95
N PRO A 407 2.89 -0.16 11.03
CA PRO A 407 1.48 -0.51 11.02
C PRO A 407 0.60 0.36 10.10
N TRP A 408 1.10 1.51 9.63
CA TRP A 408 0.37 2.40 8.73
C TRP A 408 0.53 2.00 7.27
N THR A 409 1.73 1.57 6.88
CA THR A 409 2.05 1.21 5.50
C THR A 409 2.11 -0.30 5.29
N GLY A 410 2.32 -1.08 6.35
CA GLY A 410 2.63 -2.50 6.32
C GLY A 410 4.05 -2.82 5.85
N MET A 411 4.91 -1.81 5.73
CA MET A 411 6.20 -1.89 5.05
C MET A 411 7.37 -1.72 6.01
N TRP A 412 8.57 -2.02 5.53
CA TRP A 412 9.82 -1.61 6.17
C TRP A 412 10.42 -0.44 5.39
N GLY A 413 10.75 0.64 6.10
CA GLY A 413 11.26 1.88 5.52
C GLY A 413 10.19 2.92 5.21
N SER A 414 10.63 4.05 4.66
CA SER A 414 9.80 5.24 4.46
C SER A 414 9.88 5.73 3.01
N PRO A 415 8.84 6.41 2.49
CA PRO A 415 8.93 7.05 1.19
C PRO A 415 9.92 8.21 1.21
N THR A 416 10.64 8.41 0.09
CA THR A 416 11.55 9.55 -0.09
C THR A 416 11.00 10.54 -1.12
N LEU A 417 11.46 11.80 -1.08
CA LEU A 417 11.05 12.81 -2.06
C LEU A 417 11.42 12.38 -3.49
N GLU A 418 12.62 11.82 -3.66
CA GLU A 418 13.16 11.41 -4.96
C GLU A 418 12.45 10.17 -5.52
N SER A 419 12.42 9.08 -4.74
CA SER A 419 11.95 7.77 -5.23
C SER A 419 10.45 7.52 -4.95
N GLY A 420 9.80 8.39 -4.16
CA GLY A 420 8.46 8.13 -3.66
C GLY A 420 8.45 6.87 -2.80
N ARG A 421 7.53 5.95 -3.11
CA ARG A 421 7.40 4.65 -2.44
C ARG A 421 8.23 3.54 -3.08
N LEU A 422 9.02 3.81 -4.12
CA LEU A 422 9.72 2.77 -4.89
C LEU A 422 10.65 1.93 -3.99
N GLN A 423 11.52 2.58 -3.22
CA GLN A 423 12.50 1.86 -2.38
C GLN A 423 11.82 0.95 -1.35
N MET A 424 10.79 1.44 -0.66
CA MET A 424 10.08 0.66 0.36
C MET A 424 9.27 -0.50 -0.23
N VAL A 425 8.62 -0.32 -1.39
CA VAL A 425 7.85 -1.39 -2.06
C VAL A 425 8.78 -2.45 -2.63
N ASN A 426 9.84 -2.05 -3.33
CA ASN A 426 10.82 -2.98 -3.88
C ASN A 426 11.55 -3.73 -2.75
N GLY A 427 11.87 -3.03 -1.65
CA GLY A 427 12.43 -3.63 -0.44
C GLY A 427 11.50 -4.66 0.20
N TYR A 428 10.20 -4.36 0.31
CA TYR A 428 9.20 -5.30 0.82
C TYR A 428 9.14 -6.58 -0.01
N TYR A 429 9.11 -6.45 -1.34
CA TYR A 429 9.13 -7.61 -2.22
C TYR A 429 10.36 -8.49 -1.98
N ARG A 430 11.56 -7.91 -2.03
CA ARG A 430 12.83 -8.63 -1.80
C ARG A 430 12.78 -9.37 -0.47
N LEU A 431 12.47 -8.64 0.59
CA LEU A 431 12.41 -9.15 1.94
C LEU A 431 11.43 -10.31 2.08
N THR A 432 10.19 -10.12 1.64
CA THR A 432 9.12 -11.12 1.86
C THR A 432 9.29 -12.36 1.00
N ARG A 433 9.88 -12.24 -0.20
CA ARG A 433 10.19 -13.38 -1.06
C ARG A 433 11.09 -14.39 -0.35
N GLY A 434 12.29 -13.97 0.08
CA GLY A 434 13.27 -14.87 0.73
C GLY A 434 12.91 -15.27 2.16
N SER A 435 11.97 -14.57 2.82
CA SER A 435 11.56 -14.84 4.20
C SER A 435 10.12 -15.35 4.30
N PHE A 436 9.11 -14.50 4.42
CA PHE A 436 7.73 -14.90 4.67
C PHE A 436 7.18 -15.88 3.64
N ALA A 437 7.31 -15.58 2.34
CA ALA A 437 6.84 -16.46 1.27
C ALA A 437 7.63 -17.78 1.25
N GLN A 438 8.97 -17.72 1.31
CA GLN A 438 9.85 -18.88 1.36
C GLN A 438 9.50 -19.86 2.49
N PHE A 439 9.22 -19.35 3.68
CA PHE A 439 8.96 -20.14 4.88
C PHE A 439 7.46 -20.40 5.12
N GLY A 440 6.57 -19.90 4.26
CA GLY A 440 5.12 -20.09 4.38
C GLY A 440 4.52 -19.40 5.60
N LEU A 441 5.10 -18.27 6.01
CA LEU A 441 4.64 -17.47 7.13
C LEU A 441 3.76 -16.32 6.65
N PRO A 442 2.71 -15.96 7.40
CA PRO A 442 1.87 -14.82 7.06
C PRO A 442 2.63 -13.50 7.23
N VAL A 443 2.42 -12.56 6.31
CA VAL A 443 2.97 -11.20 6.41
C VAL A 443 2.15 -10.33 7.38
N PRO A 444 2.78 -9.42 8.14
CA PRO A 444 2.07 -8.47 8.97
C PRO A 444 1.31 -7.45 8.11
N TYR A 445 0.19 -6.93 8.65
CA TYR A 445 -0.57 -5.80 8.07
C TYR A 445 -0.94 -5.93 6.58
N ALA A 446 -1.32 -7.12 6.11
CA ALA A 446 -1.60 -7.41 4.69
C ALA A 446 -2.51 -6.38 3.98
N GLU A 447 -3.55 -5.87 4.66
CA GLU A 447 -4.44 -4.85 4.09
C GLU A 447 -3.73 -3.51 3.85
N ARG A 448 -2.81 -3.12 4.76
CA ARG A 448 -2.00 -1.90 4.61
C ARG A 448 -0.95 -2.04 3.52
N VAL A 449 -0.40 -3.25 3.35
CA VAL A 449 0.48 -3.55 2.21
C VAL A 449 -0.28 -3.37 0.91
N ILE A 450 -1.48 -3.95 0.78
CA ILE A 450 -2.33 -3.76 -0.40
C ILE A 450 -2.61 -2.28 -0.65
N ASP A 451 -2.93 -1.52 0.40
CA ASP A 451 -3.15 -0.07 0.27
C ASP A 451 -1.93 0.66 -0.29
N THR A 452 -0.77 0.41 0.29
CA THR A 452 0.50 1.05 -0.08
C THR A 452 0.96 0.67 -1.48
N VAL A 453 0.82 -0.60 -1.85
CA VAL A 453 1.25 -1.13 -3.15
C VAL A 453 0.36 -0.62 -4.27
N LEU A 454 -0.97 -0.59 -4.08
CA LEU A 454 -1.90 -0.02 -5.06
C LEU A 454 -1.73 1.50 -5.20
N ASP A 455 -1.38 2.20 -4.11
CA ASP A 455 -1.02 3.63 -4.18
C ASP A 455 0.26 3.83 -4.99
N HIS A 456 1.31 3.05 -4.72
CA HIS A 456 2.56 3.09 -5.47
C HIS A 456 2.37 2.77 -6.96
N ALA A 457 1.52 1.79 -7.28
CA ALA A 457 1.23 1.37 -8.65
C ALA A 457 0.57 2.48 -9.51
N ARG A 458 0.09 3.56 -8.88
CA ARG A 458 -0.46 4.75 -9.57
C ARG A 458 0.57 5.85 -9.81
N ASP A 459 1.79 5.69 -9.30
CA ASP A 459 2.85 6.68 -9.42
C ASP A 459 3.37 6.76 -10.86
N ALA A 460 3.01 7.84 -11.56
CA ALA A 460 3.38 8.06 -12.95
C ALA A 460 4.89 8.14 -13.18
N ARG A 461 5.70 8.39 -12.14
CA ARG A 461 7.17 8.35 -12.24
C ARG A 461 7.68 6.97 -12.68
N HIS A 462 6.98 5.92 -12.24
CA HIS A 462 7.41 4.53 -12.38
C HIS A 462 6.53 3.70 -13.32
N PHE A 463 5.23 3.99 -13.37
CA PHE A 463 4.22 3.21 -14.11
C PHE A 463 3.63 3.92 -15.33
N SER A 464 4.24 5.04 -15.79
CA SER A 464 3.85 5.63 -17.08
C SER A 464 4.39 4.80 -18.26
N PRO A 465 3.70 4.83 -19.43
CA PRO A 465 4.14 4.09 -20.61
C PRO A 465 5.62 4.36 -20.95
N GLY A 466 6.41 3.29 -21.05
CA GLY A 466 7.84 3.37 -21.37
C GLY A 466 8.77 3.67 -20.19
N ARG A 467 8.27 3.69 -18.94
CA ARG A 467 9.06 3.76 -17.70
C ARG A 467 9.11 2.45 -16.91
N GLU A 468 8.15 1.55 -17.14
CA GLU A 468 8.06 0.26 -16.46
C GLU A 468 9.16 -0.73 -16.89
N ASN A 469 9.78 -1.39 -15.91
CA ASN A 469 10.65 -2.54 -16.09
C ASN A 469 10.12 -3.75 -15.31
N ALA A 470 10.73 -4.92 -15.51
CA ALA A 470 10.33 -6.18 -14.89
C ALA A 470 10.34 -6.09 -13.35
N CYS A 471 11.35 -5.48 -12.72
CA CYS A 471 11.39 -5.30 -11.27
C CYS A 471 10.18 -4.53 -10.76
N ASN A 472 9.91 -3.34 -11.32
CA ASN A 472 8.81 -2.49 -10.83
C ASN A 472 7.46 -3.21 -10.85
N VAL A 473 7.18 -4.01 -11.89
CA VAL A 473 5.92 -4.76 -11.98
C VAL A 473 5.91 -5.94 -11.02
N LEU A 474 7.02 -6.68 -10.92
CA LEU A 474 7.17 -7.81 -10.00
C LEU A 474 6.99 -7.38 -8.53
N ASP A 475 7.59 -6.25 -8.19
CA ASP A 475 7.60 -5.65 -6.85
C ASP A 475 6.20 -5.16 -6.43
N VAL A 476 5.26 -5.05 -7.38
CA VAL A 476 3.84 -4.78 -7.13
C VAL A 476 3.01 -6.07 -7.13
N ILE A 477 3.13 -6.91 -8.16
CA ILE A 477 2.26 -8.09 -8.25
C ILE A 477 2.54 -9.11 -7.15
N HIS A 478 3.79 -9.32 -6.77
CA HIS A 478 4.10 -10.32 -5.74
C HIS A 478 3.51 -9.94 -4.37
N PRO A 479 3.66 -8.71 -3.84
CA PRO A 479 2.97 -8.31 -2.61
C PRO A 479 1.46 -8.40 -2.68
N LEU A 480 0.83 -7.99 -3.81
CA LEU A 480 -0.61 -8.13 -4.00
C LEU A 480 -1.04 -9.59 -3.98
N TRP A 481 -0.32 -10.45 -4.70
CA TRP A 481 -0.56 -11.88 -4.76
C TRP A 481 -0.41 -12.54 -3.37
N LEU A 482 0.67 -12.23 -2.66
CA LEU A 482 0.95 -12.79 -1.33
C LEU A 482 -0.12 -12.36 -0.31
N CYS A 483 -0.47 -11.07 -0.26
CA CYS A 483 -1.46 -10.54 0.68
C CYS A 483 -2.88 -11.01 0.36
N ALA A 484 -3.23 -11.21 -0.93
CA ALA A 484 -4.53 -11.71 -1.34
C ALA A 484 -4.84 -13.13 -0.82
N ARG A 485 -3.82 -13.87 -0.37
CA ARG A 485 -3.98 -15.17 0.31
C ARG A 485 -4.45 -15.04 1.75
N GLN A 486 -4.33 -13.86 2.34
CA GLN A 486 -4.69 -13.57 3.74
C GLN A 486 -5.96 -12.72 3.85
N THR A 487 -6.31 -11.93 2.84
CA THR A 487 -7.44 -10.99 2.89
C THR A 487 -8.06 -10.79 1.50
N THR A 488 -9.31 -10.32 1.47
CA THR A 488 -10.02 -9.90 0.26
C THR A 488 -10.08 -8.38 0.09
N HIS A 489 -9.41 -7.62 0.97
CA HIS A 489 -9.34 -6.17 0.91
C HIS A 489 -8.89 -5.67 -0.47
N ARG A 490 -9.71 -4.80 -1.07
CA ARG A 490 -9.49 -4.22 -2.43
C ARG A 490 -9.19 -5.25 -3.53
N ALA A 491 -9.68 -6.48 -3.40
CA ALA A 491 -9.42 -7.56 -4.37
C ALA A 491 -9.84 -7.22 -5.80
N GLU A 492 -10.97 -6.52 -5.99
CA GLU A 492 -11.42 -6.10 -7.33
C GLU A 492 -10.43 -5.15 -8.00
N GLU A 493 -9.86 -4.23 -7.22
CA GLU A 493 -8.89 -3.28 -7.73
C GLU A 493 -7.55 -3.94 -8.06
N ALA A 494 -7.06 -4.83 -7.18
CA ALA A 494 -5.87 -5.62 -7.45
C ALA A 494 -6.02 -6.49 -8.71
N ARG A 495 -7.18 -7.12 -8.90
CA ARG A 495 -7.51 -7.88 -10.12
C ARG A 495 -7.59 -6.99 -11.36
N SER A 496 -8.19 -5.81 -11.25
CA SER A 496 -8.25 -4.84 -12.34
C SER A 496 -6.85 -4.41 -12.80
N TRP A 497 -5.97 -4.07 -11.83
CA TRP A 497 -4.58 -3.75 -12.11
C TRP A 497 -3.84 -4.93 -12.75
N ALA A 498 -4.01 -6.14 -12.21
CA ALA A 498 -3.38 -7.34 -12.74
C ALA A 498 -3.81 -7.66 -14.18
N SER A 499 -5.10 -7.50 -14.51
CA SER A 499 -5.61 -7.72 -15.87
C SER A 499 -4.97 -6.75 -16.90
N ALA A 500 -4.88 -5.47 -16.54
CA ALA A 500 -4.24 -4.46 -17.38
C ALA A 500 -2.74 -4.73 -17.59
N GLN A 501 -2.05 -5.14 -16.53
CA GLN A 501 -0.64 -5.48 -16.59
C GLN A 501 -0.38 -6.76 -17.38
N LEU A 502 -1.22 -7.79 -17.22
CA LEU A 502 -1.07 -9.05 -17.95
C LEU A 502 -1.14 -8.83 -19.46
N SER A 503 -2.14 -8.09 -19.92
CA SER A 503 -2.29 -7.72 -21.33
C SER A 503 -1.06 -7.00 -21.87
N THR A 504 -0.45 -6.14 -21.06
CA THR A 504 0.76 -5.38 -21.44
C THR A 504 2.00 -6.25 -21.42
N ALA A 505 2.14 -7.14 -20.43
CA ALA A 505 3.26 -8.07 -20.29
C ALA A 505 3.35 -9.00 -21.50
N LEU A 506 2.23 -9.60 -21.93
CA LEU A 506 2.22 -10.52 -23.09
C LEU A 506 2.74 -9.85 -24.37
N ARG A 507 2.42 -8.56 -24.59
CA ARG A 507 2.90 -7.79 -25.75
C ARG A 507 4.39 -7.46 -25.74
N ARG A 508 5.09 -7.66 -24.61
CA ARG A 508 6.54 -7.43 -24.50
C ARG A 508 7.37 -8.57 -25.09
N TRP A 509 6.75 -9.72 -25.37
CA TRP A 509 7.45 -10.88 -25.93
C TRP A 509 8.00 -10.55 -27.32
N GLN A 510 9.30 -10.74 -27.51
CA GLN A 510 9.93 -10.63 -28.81
C GLN A 510 10.24 -12.03 -29.35
N PRO A 511 9.57 -12.46 -30.44
CA PRO A 511 9.74 -13.81 -30.99
C PRO A 511 11.21 -14.20 -31.18
N GLY A 512 11.60 -15.35 -30.63
CA GLY A 512 12.95 -15.90 -30.69
C GLY A 512 14.03 -15.13 -29.90
N ARG A 513 13.67 -14.05 -29.22
CA ARG A 513 14.61 -13.22 -28.42
C ARG A 513 14.27 -13.17 -26.94
N GLY A 514 13.00 -13.41 -26.57
CA GLY A 514 12.53 -13.37 -25.19
C GLY A 514 11.97 -12.02 -24.80
N PHE A 515 12.07 -11.69 -23.51
CA PHE A 515 11.60 -10.40 -22.99
C PHE A 515 12.75 -9.42 -22.72
N PRO A 516 12.57 -8.13 -23.05
CA PRO A 516 13.42 -7.08 -22.52
C PRO A 516 13.14 -6.86 -21.04
N PHE A 517 14.18 -6.59 -20.25
CA PHE A 517 14.02 -6.23 -18.85
C PHE A 517 13.27 -4.91 -18.69
N GLY A 518 13.63 -3.89 -19.48
CA GLY A 518 13.03 -2.57 -19.47
C GLY A 518 14.03 -1.46 -19.11
N PRO A 519 13.59 -0.20 -19.08
CA PRO A 519 14.45 0.92 -18.74
C PRO A 519 14.82 0.93 -17.24
N THR A 520 16.06 1.29 -16.94
CA THR A 520 16.54 1.59 -15.60
C THR A 520 16.88 3.09 -15.49
N PRO A 521 16.67 3.73 -14.33
CA PRO A 521 16.82 5.19 -14.19
C PRO A 521 18.22 5.72 -14.53
N ASP A 522 19.25 4.94 -14.20
CA ASP A 522 20.67 5.23 -14.39
C ASP A 522 21.25 4.59 -15.66
N GLY A 523 20.42 3.87 -16.44
CA GLY A 523 20.85 3.12 -17.61
C GLY A 523 21.72 1.89 -17.29
N THR A 524 21.90 1.55 -16.01
CA THR A 524 22.65 0.36 -15.58
C THR A 524 21.71 -0.85 -15.50
N GLY A 525 22.19 -2.07 -15.74
CA GLY A 525 21.37 -3.28 -15.81
C GLY A 525 21.10 -3.80 -17.24
N PRO A 526 20.21 -4.79 -17.42
CA PRO A 526 20.07 -5.50 -18.71
C PRO A 526 19.55 -4.62 -19.85
N GLY A 527 18.87 -3.52 -19.49
CA GLY A 527 18.38 -2.52 -20.42
C GLY A 527 17.17 -2.98 -21.24
N ARG A 528 17.02 -2.37 -22.41
CA ARG A 528 15.84 -2.52 -23.28
C ARG A 528 15.93 -3.68 -24.28
N ASP A 529 17.08 -4.35 -24.35
CA ASP A 529 17.26 -5.49 -25.24
C ASP A 529 16.81 -6.78 -24.55
N PRO A 530 16.16 -7.70 -25.28
CA PRO A 530 15.82 -9.01 -24.73
C PRO A 530 17.03 -9.86 -24.36
N GLY A 531 16.94 -10.43 -23.16
CA GLY A 531 17.95 -11.30 -22.55
C GLY A 531 17.32 -12.30 -21.58
N LEU A 532 18.16 -13.14 -21.00
CA LEU A 532 17.76 -14.18 -20.05
C LEU A 532 17.12 -13.57 -18.80
N GLN A 533 17.73 -12.54 -18.22
CA GLN A 533 17.23 -11.90 -17.00
C GLN A 533 15.84 -11.31 -17.19
N GLY A 534 15.59 -10.63 -18.31
CA GLY A 534 14.25 -10.12 -18.63
C GLY A 534 13.26 -11.25 -18.84
N THR A 535 13.68 -12.32 -19.50
CA THR A 535 12.82 -13.45 -19.84
C THR A 535 12.38 -14.23 -18.60
N GLU A 536 13.31 -14.61 -17.73
CA GLU A 536 13.05 -15.29 -16.47
C GLU A 536 12.03 -14.52 -15.62
N MET A 537 12.30 -13.23 -15.39
CA MET A 537 11.44 -12.40 -14.55
C MET A 537 10.03 -12.22 -15.14
N TRP A 538 9.90 -11.92 -16.44
CA TRP A 538 8.58 -11.72 -17.05
C TRP A 538 7.74 -13.00 -17.09
N LEU A 539 8.36 -14.18 -17.26
CA LEU A 539 7.64 -15.45 -17.17
C LEU A 539 7.01 -15.64 -15.79
N ALA A 540 7.74 -15.30 -14.72
CA ALA A 540 7.23 -15.34 -13.36
C ALA A 540 6.15 -14.28 -13.09
N ILE A 541 6.35 -13.04 -13.56
CA ILE A 541 5.36 -11.95 -13.46
C ILE A 541 4.04 -12.36 -14.13
N ILE A 542 4.11 -12.88 -15.36
CA ILE A 542 2.93 -13.35 -16.11
C ILE A 542 2.19 -14.44 -15.34
N TRP A 543 2.92 -15.36 -14.72
CA TRP A 543 2.31 -16.39 -13.89
C TRP A 543 1.60 -15.81 -12.66
N LEU A 544 2.24 -14.92 -11.90
CA LEU A 544 1.64 -14.29 -10.71
C LEU A 544 0.39 -13.46 -11.06
N LEU A 545 0.45 -12.72 -12.17
CA LEU A 545 -0.69 -11.96 -12.70
C LEU A 545 -1.84 -12.91 -13.07
N ALA A 546 -1.55 -13.99 -13.80
CA ALA A 546 -2.54 -14.97 -14.20
C ALA A 546 -3.14 -15.70 -12.98
N ASP A 547 -2.33 -16.06 -11.98
CA ASP A 547 -2.79 -16.74 -10.77
C ASP A 547 -3.73 -15.86 -9.93
N LEU A 548 -3.38 -14.58 -9.73
CA LEU A 548 -4.25 -13.63 -9.04
C LEU A 548 -5.61 -13.45 -9.73
N LEU A 549 -5.66 -13.64 -11.05
CA LEU A 549 -6.88 -13.61 -11.86
C LEU A 549 -7.61 -14.96 -11.93
N GLY A 550 -6.96 -16.06 -11.53
CA GLY A 550 -7.49 -17.42 -11.58
C GLY A 550 -7.32 -18.12 -12.94
N PHE A 551 -6.28 -17.78 -13.72
CA PHE A 551 -6.02 -18.29 -15.07
C PHE A 551 -4.62 -18.91 -15.25
N ALA A 552 -3.85 -19.12 -14.19
CA ALA A 552 -2.47 -19.62 -14.29
C ALA A 552 -2.34 -20.96 -15.03
N ASP A 553 -3.34 -21.86 -14.91
CA ASP A 553 -3.36 -23.16 -15.58
C ASP A 553 -3.23 -23.06 -17.12
N ALA A 554 -3.69 -21.95 -17.72
CA ALA A 554 -3.60 -21.71 -19.16
C ALA A 554 -2.15 -21.61 -19.66
N LEU A 555 -1.21 -21.24 -18.77
CA LEU A 555 0.21 -21.14 -19.12
C LEU A 555 0.85 -22.53 -19.28
N GLY A 556 0.36 -23.55 -18.57
CA GLY A 556 0.96 -24.88 -18.58
C GLY A 556 2.39 -24.93 -18.04
N TYR A 557 2.82 -23.89 -17.32
CA TYR A 557 4.07 -23.84 -16.57
C TYR A 557 3.81 -23.18 -15.20
N ARG A 558 4.72 -23.41 -14.25
CA ARG A 558 4.67 -22.80 -12.92
C ARG A 558 6.08 -22.47 -12.44
N PRO A 559 6.37 -21.23 -12.00
CA PRO A 559 7.68 -20.87 -11.46
C PRO A 559 8.07 -21.74 -10.26
N ARG A 560 9.28 -22.30 -10.31
CA ARG A 560 9.86 -23.12 -9.22
C ARG A 560 11.21 -22.60 -8.73
N GLY A 561 11.83 -21.67 -9.44
CA GLY A 561 13.11 -21.06 -9.05
C GLY A 561 12.90 -19.83 -8.18
N ILE A 562 13.61 -18.75 -8.51
CA ILE A 562 13.76 -17.59 -7.64
C ILE A 562 12.41 -16.93 -7.28
N HIS A 563 11.45 -16.96 -8.21
CA HIS A 563 10.15 -16.31 -8.07
C HIS A 563 9.00 -17.29 -7.83
N ARG A 564 9.30 -18.47 -7.25
CA ARG A 564 8.31 -19.50 -6.92
C ARG A 564 7.17 -18.96 -6.02
N PRO A 565 5.93 -19.43 -6.20
CA PRO A 565 4.80 -18.98 -5.40
C PRO A 565 4.64 -19.79 -4.10
N GLU A 566 4.95 -21.08 -4.07
CA GLU A 566 4.82 -21.87 -2.85
C GLU A 566 6.01 -21.69 -1.90
N PRO A 567 5.78 -21.87 -0.58
CA PRO A 567 6.85 -22.06 0.38
C PRO A 567 7.80 -23.16 -0.08
N ALA A 568 9.09 -23.02 0.20
CA ALA A 568 10.00 -24.11 -0.10
C ALA A 568 9.58 -25.38 0.66
N PRO A 569 9.69 -26.55 0.02
CA PRO A 569 9.41 -27.79 0.70
C PRO A 569 10.31 -27.89 1.94
N PRO A 570 9.77 -28.33 3.08
CA PRO A 570 10.55 -28.48 4.30
C PRO A 570 11.75 -29.40 4.05
N ALA A 571 12.83 -29.22 4.82
CA ALA A 571 13.97 -30.12 4.78
C ALA A 571 13.47 -31.56 4.95
N VAL A 572 13.86 -32.44 4.02
CA VAL A 572 13.58 -33.87 4.17
C VAL A 572 14.39 -34.33 5.37
N ARG A 573 13.73 -34.47 6.53
CA ARG A 573 14.31 -35.18 7.66
C ARG A 573 14.46 -36.62 7.21
N THR A 574 15.66 -37.01 6.81
CA THR A 574 16.01 -38.43 6.73
C THR A 574 15.81 -39.00 8.13
N ALA A 575 14.83 -39.89 8.25
CA ALA A 575 14.52 -40.61 9.48
C ALA A 575 15.68 -41.52 9.90
#